data_AF-A0AAJ0MBV6-F1
#
_entry.id   AF-A0AAJ0MBV6-F1
#
_cell.length_a   1.000
_cell.length_b   1.000
_cell.length_c   1.000
_cell.angle_alpha   90.00
_cell.angle_beta   90.00
_cell.angle_gamma   90.00
#
_symmetry.space_group_name_H-M   'P 1'
#
loop_
_entity.id
_entity.type
_entity.pdbx_description
1 polymer ?
#
loop_
_entity_poly.entity_id
_entity_poly.type
_entity_poly.pdbx_seq_one_letter_code
_entity_poly.pdbx_strand_id
1 'polypeptide(L)'
;PLTVLIRDMYAKATIHLLLLPRSPAHYNSFHTPFFIPLVDYPLAEDDVRRQSSFQNANLDAEFGCWRCGEAFGRKFSELKKHLEIEFQLWKAE
;
A
#
# COMPACT_ATOMS: atom_id res chain seq x y z
N PRO A 1 14.64 -4.98 -19.10
CA PRO A 1 13.26 -4.60 -18.73
C PRO A 1 12.40 -5.84 -18.44
N LEU A 2 12.23 -6.18 -17.15
CA LEU A 2 11.34 -7.26 -16.72
C LEU A 2 9.96 -6.67 -16.45
N THR A 3 9.20 -6.45 -17.53
CA THR A 3 7.80 -6.02 -17.41
C THR A 3 6.96 -7.25 -17.08
N VAL A 4 6.43 -7.33 -15.86
CA VAL A 4 5.46 -8.36 -15.45
C VAL A 4 4.07 -7.86 -15.82
N LEU A 5 3.45 -8.49 -16.80
CA LEU A 5 2.08 -8.18 -17.24
C LEU A 5 1.12 -9.14 -16.52
N ILE A 6 0.52 -8.69 -15.42
CA ILE A 6 -0.49 -9.48 -14.71
C ILE A 6 -1.83 -9.34 -15.44
N ARG A 7 -2.28 -10.41 -16.10
CA ARG A 7 -3.66 -10.50 -16.58
C ARG A 7 -4.60 -10.69 -15.39
N ASP A 8 -5.37 -9.67 -15.05
CA ASP A 8 -6.44 -9.76 -14.06
C ASP A 8 -7.58 -10.64 -14.61
N MET A 9 -7.75 -11.81 -13.98
CA MET A 9 -8.79 -12.78 -14.33
C MET A 9 -10.19 -12.35 -13.84
N TYR A 10 -10.29 -11.29 -13.01
CA TYR A 10 -11.53 -10.77 -12.43
C TYR A 10 -11.62 -9.25 -12.58
N ALA A 11 -11.66 -8.75 -13.82
CA ALA A 11 -11.86 -7.33 -14.14
C ALA A 11 -13.27 -6.83 -13.75
N LYS A 12 -13.56 -6.72 -12.45
CA LYS A 12 -14.79 -6.12 -11.92
C LYS A 12 -14.80 -4.58 -11.98
N ALA A 13 -13.71 -3.96 -12.45
CA ALA A 13 -13.62 -2.52 -12.68
C ALA A 13 -12.70 -2.25 -13.87
N THR A 14 -13.06 -1.27 -14.70
CA THR A 14 -12.29 -0.84 -15.88
C THR A 14 -10.90 -0.30 -15.51
N ILE A 15 -10.70 0.08 -14.25
CA ILE A 15 -9.41 0.40 -13.63
C ILE A 15 -9.31 -0.45 -12.36
N HIS A 16 -9.02 -1.76 -12.50
CA HIS A 16 -8.51 -2.58 -11.39
C HIS A 16 -7.00 -2.30 -11.28
N LEU A 17 -6.67 -1.15 -10.71
CA LEU A 17 -5.27 -0.78 -10.51
C LEU A 17 -5.02 -0.78 -9.02
N LEU A 18 -4.05 -1.59 -8.58
CA LEU A 18 -3.44 -1.58 -7.24
C LEU A 18 -2.97 -0.18 -6.79
N LEU A 19 -3.07 0.83 -7.65
CA LEU A 19 -2.66 2.22 -7.41
C LEU A 19 -3.68 3.05 -6.63
N LEU A 20 -4.99 2.79 -6.73
CA LEU A 20 -6.00 3.54 -5.97
C LEU A 20 -6.64 2.65 -4.90
N PRO A 21 -6.31 2.86 -3.61
CA PRO A 21 -6.84 2.05 -2.53
C PRO A 21 -8.35 2.29 -2.35
N ARG A 22 -9.12 1.21 -2.28
CA ARG A 22 -10.58 1.26 -2.03
C ARG A 22 -10.93 1.52 -0.57
N SER A 23 -10.09 1.08 0.36
CA SER A 23 -10.26 1.30 1.80
C SER A 23 -8.94 1.75 2.43
N PRO A 24 -8.99 2.45 3.58
CA PRO A 24 -7.79 2.88 4.27
C PRO A 24 -6.90 1.71 4.74
N ALA A 25 -7.53 0.64 5.27
CA ALA A 25 -6.82 -0.56 5.70
C ALA A 25 -6.09 -1.25 4.54
N HIS A 26 -6.68 -1.29 3.34
CA HIS A 26 -5.99 -1.83 2.16
C HIS A 26 -4.79 -0.98 1.75
N TYR A 27 -4.80 0.33 1.97
CA TYR A 27 -3.62 1.14 1.69
C TYR A 27 -2.48 0.79 2.66
N ASN A 28 -2.80 0.80 3.97
CA ASN A 28 -1.82 0.54 5.01
C ASN A 28 -1.27 -0.88 4.97
N SER A 29 -2.05 -1.87 4.52
CA SER A 29 -1.56 -3.26 4.40
C SER A 29 -0.40 -3.44 3.41
N PHE A 30 -0.14 -2.47 2.53
CA PHE A 30 1.01 -2.49 1.61
C PHE A 30 2.09 -1.44 1.92
N HIS A 31 1.76 -0.42 2.72
CA HIS A 31 2.62 0.76 2.92
C HIS A 31 3.05 0.97 4.38
N THR A 32 2.89 -0.08 5.20
CA THR A 32 3.33 -0.12 6.59
C THR A 32 4.08 -1.44 6.83
N PRO A 33 4.72 -1.62 7.99
CA PRO A 33 5.25 -2.90 8.43
C PRO A 33 4.27 -4.08 8.45
N PHE A 34 2.97 -3.85 8.15
CA PHE A 34 2.04 -4.93 7.84
C PHE A 34 2.48 -5.76 6.63
N PHE A 35 3.01 -5.11 5.59
CA PHE A 35 3.59 -5.81 4.46
C PHE A 35 4.98 -6.30 4.81
N ILE A 36 5.13 -7.60 5.04
CA ILE A 36 6.41 -8.23 5.33
C ILE A 36 7.11 -8.56 3.99
N PRO A 37 8.27 -7.95 3.69
CA PRO A 37 9.04 -8.31 2.51
C PRO A 37 9.44 -9.78 2.53
N LEU A 38 9.42 -10.43 1.36
CA LEU A 38 9.79 -11.85 1.25
C LEU A 38 11.23 -12.12 1.72
N VAL A 39 12.12 -11.14 1.56
CA VAL A 39 13.52 -11.22 2.01
C VAL A 39 13.67 -11.32 3.52
N ASP A 40 12.65 -10.95 4.29
CA ASP A 40 12.65 -11.05 5.74
C ASP A 40 12.15 -12.41 6.25
N TYR A 41 11.72 -13.30 5.34
CA TYR A 41 11.21 -14.62 5.72
C TYR A 41 12.34 -15.67 5.82
N PRO A 42 12.37 -16.53 6.86
CA PRO A 42 11.44 -16.56 8.00
C PRO A 42 11.77 -15.49 9.04
N LEU A 43 10.72 -14.91 9.65
CA LEU A 43 10.89 -13.98 10.77
C LEU A 43 11.51 -14.69 11.98
N ALA A 44 12.34 -14.00 12.76
CA ALA A 44 12.80 -14.50 14.06
C ALA A 44 11.62 -14.77 15.00
N GLU A 45 11.78 -15.65 15.98
CA GLU A 45 10.69 -16.05 16.90
C GLU A 45 10.15 -14.88 17.74
N ASP A 46 11.04 -13.95 18.12
CA ASP A 46 10.76 -12.78 18.94
C ASP A 46 10.42 -11.52 18.11
N ASP A 47 10.32 -11.64 16.78
CA ASP A 47 10.01 -10.51 15.90
C ASP A 47 8.61 -9.94 16.21
N VAL A 48 8.56 -8.63 16.50
CA VAL A 48 7.32 -7.89 16.83
C VAL A 48 6.27 -8.00 15.73
N ARG A 49 6.66 -8.22 14.48
CA ARG A 49 5.76 -8.39 13.34
C ARG A 49 4.94 -9.69 13.43
N ARG A 50 5.32 -10.64 14.28
CA ARG A 50 4.49 -11.82 14.61
C ARG A 50 3.31 -11.49 15.52
N GLN A 51 3.31 -10.34 16.20
CA GLN A 51 2.28 -9.97 17.16
C GLN A 51 1.05 -9.37 16.44
N SER A 52 -0.14 -9.94 16.68
CA SER A 52 -1.39 -9.45 16.07
C SER A 52 -1.72 -8.01 16.46
N SER A 53 -1.39 -7.58 17.68
CA SER A 53 -1.57 -6.19 18.13
C SER A 53 -0.72 -5.21 17.32
N PHE A 54 0.54 -5.56 17.04
CA PHE A 54 1.42 -4.78 16.17
C PHE A 54 0.84 -4.69 14.76
N GLN A 55 0.36 -5.80 14.20
CA GLN A 55 -0.22 -5.83 12.85
C GLN A 55 -1.49 -4.98 12.75
N ASN A 56 -2.39 -5.08 13.74
CA ASN A 56 -3.61 -4.25 13.78
C ASN A 56 -3.29 -2.76 13.91
N ALA A 57 -2.29 -2.39 14.72
CA ALA A 57 -1.85 -1.00 14.84
C ALA A 57 -1.33 -0.43 13.52
N ASN A 58 -0.68 -1.26 12.69
CA ASN A 58 -0.21 -0.86 11.37
C ASN A 58 -1.36 -0.65 10.36
N LEU A 59 -2.42 -1.46 10.41
CA LEU A 59 -3.61 -1.24 9.59
C LEU A 59 -4.29 0.10 9.90
N ASP A 60 -4.23 0.53 11.16
CA ASP A 60 -4.75 1.80 11.63
C ASP A 60 -3.67 2.90 11.71
N ALA A 61 -2.53 2.78 11.02
CA ALA A 61 -1.51 3.83 11.00
C ALA A 61 -2.00 5.10 10.28
N GLU A 62 -1.31 6.22 10.53
CA GLU A 62 -1.49 7.44 9.75
C GLU A 62 -1.04 7.24 8.30
N PHE A 63 -1.70 7.93 7.38
CA PHE A 63 -1.44 7.83 5.95
C PHE A 63 -0.24 8.67 5.56
N GLY A 64 0.68 8.07 4.81
CA GLY A 64 1.77 8.75 4.10
C GLY A 64 1.87 8.25 2.67
N CYS A 65 2.26 9.12 1.73
CA CYS A 65 2.47 8.74 0.33
C CYS A 65 3.68 7.81 0.20
N TRP A 66 3.50 6.70 -0.52
CA TRP A 66 4.56 5.71 -0.76
C TRP A 66 5.72 6.23 -1.59
N ARG A 67 5.49 7.27 -2.40
CA ARG A 67 6.45 7.77 -3.37
C ARG A 67 7.22 8.97 -2.84
N CYS A 68 6.50 10.00 -2.38
CA CYS A 68 7.10 11.25 -1.93
C CYS A 68 7.20 11.39 -0.41
N GLY A 69 6.54 10.52 0.36
CA GLY A 69 6.54 10.55 1.83
C GLY A 69 5.64 11.61 2.46
N GLU A 70 4.85 12.38 1.68
CA GLU A 70 3.93 13.38 2.23
C GLU A 70 2.91 12.75 3.19
N ALA A 71 2.72 13.37 4.36
CA ALA A 71 1.83 12.88 5.40
C ALA A 71 0.41 13.46 5.27
N PHE A 72 -0.59 12.59 5.39
CA PHE A 72 -2.02 12.93 5.31
C PHE A 72 -2.78 12.68 6.63
N GLY A 73 -2.09 12.22 7.68
CA GLY A 73 -2.71 11.88 8.96
C GLY A 73 -3.82 10.85 8.78
N ARG A 74 -5.04 11.13 9.25
CA ARG A 74 -6.22 10.27 9.06
C ARG A 74 -7.09 10.64 7.85
N LYS A 75 -6.62 11.52 6.96
CA LYS A 75 -7.42 12.06 5.84
C LYS A 75 -7.28 11.21 4.56
N PHE A 76 -7.94 10.05 4.54
CA PHE A 76 -7.86 9.10 3.41
C PHE A 76 -8.33 9.70 2.06
N SER A 77 -9.29 10.63 2.08
CA SER A 77 -9.75 11.32 0.85
C SER A 77 -8.66 12.17 0.21
N GLU A 78 -7.84 12.84 1.01
CA GLU A 78 -6.76 13.70 0.52
C GLU A 78 -5.60 12.86 -0.02
N LEU A 79 -5.25 11.77 0.68
CA LEU A 79 -4.31 10.78 0.15
C LEU A 79 -4.72 10.30 -1.24
N LYS A 80 -5.99 9.91 -1.44
CA LYS A 80 -6.46 9.43 -2.75
C LYS A 80 -6.31 10.47 -3.86
N LYS A 81 -6.58 11.75 -3.58
CA LYS A 81 -6.37 12.84 -4.55
C LYS A 81 -4.89 12.97 -4.91
N HIS A 82 -4.01 12.87 -3.92
CA HIS A 82 -2.58 12.92 -4.13
C HIS A 82 -2.08 11.71 -4.95
N LEU A 83 -2.54 10.50 -4.64
CA LEU A 83 -2.17 9.29 -5.39
C LEU A 83 -2.60 9.34 -6.86
N GLU A 84 -3.72 10.00 -7.17
CA GLU A 84 -4.12 10.23 -8.57
C GLU A 84 -3.11 11.14 -9.29
N ILE A 85 -2.62 12.19 -8.64
CA ILE A 85 -1.59 13.07 -9.20
C ILE A 85 -0.29 12.28 -9.44
N GLU A 86 0.17 11.53 -8.42
CA GLU A 86 1.36 10.69 -8.54
C GLU A 86 1.24 9.66 -9.66
N PHE A 87 0.05 9.08 -9.85
CA PHE A 87 -0.21 8.16 -10.95
C PHE A 87 -0.09 8.83 -12.32
N GLN A 88 -0.64 10.03 -12.49
CA GLN A 88 -0.50 10.77 -13.75
C GLN A 88 0.95 11.18 -14.03
N LEU A 89 1.69 11.58 -12.99
CA LEU A 89 3.12 11.89 -13.11
C LEU A 89 3.93 10.66 -13.54
N TRP A 90 3.73 9.52 -12.87
CA TRP A 90 4.41 8.27 -13.22
C TRP A 90 4.12 7.79 -14.64
N LYS A 91 2.87 7.98 -15.13
CA LYS A 91 2.52 7.62 -16.51
C LYS A 91 3.25 8.45 -17.58
N ALA A 92 3.77 9.62 -17.21
CA ALA A 92 4.48 10.51 -18.12
C ALA A 92 6.00 10.27 -18.14
N GLU A 93 6.50 9.36 -17.30
CA GLU A 93 7.90 8.91 -17.25
C GLU A 93 8.20 7.83 -18.29
#